data_AF-R7HZK3-F1
#
_entry.id   AF-R7HZK3-F1
#
_cell.length_a   1.000
_cell.length_b   1.000
_cell.length_c   1.000
_cell.angle_alpha   90.00
_cell.angle_beta   90.00
_cell.angle_gamma   90.00
#
_symmetry.space_group_name_H-M   'P 1'
#
loop_
_entity.id
_entity.type
_entity.pdbx_description
1 polymer ?
#
loop_
_entity_poly.entity_id
_entity_poly.type
_entity_poly.pdbx_seq_one_letter_code
_entity_poly.pdbx_strand_id
1 'polypeptide(L)'
;MKQKLLLILGLLVIFTAVPVKSEDYVEALDNTTPLPVEEVKLPEKSPEVVKPLVLPPKWTDFCETGYENAVYTSRDDIFNVFTFVKAERVKKNYWAERRASFESYLKSCNALADDASKSACYSELRKSEEQKNDLYKLKRKQLLYENNIELNRR
;
A
#
# COMPACT_ATOMS: atom_id res chain seq x y z
N MET A 1 43.44 24.70 -15.61
CA MET A 1 43.41 25.14 -14.19
C MET A 1 42.03 25.73 -13.94
N LYS A 2 41.13 25.26 -13.06
CA LYS A 2 41.19 24.38 -11.89
C LYS A 2 39.86 23.64 -11.72
N GLN A 3 40.01 22.38 -11.35
CA GLN A 3 39.08 21.38 -10.83
C GLN A 3 38.33 21.82 -9.56
N LYS A 4 37.05 21.47 -9.41
CA LYS A 4 36.32 21.31 -8.13
C LYS A 4 35.22 20.25 -8.34
N LEU A 5 35.53 18.96 -8.14
CA LEU A 5 35.48 18.18 -6.90
C LEU A 5 34.05 17.91 -6.43
N LEU A 6 33.57 16.71 -6.80
CA LEU A 6 32.37 16.04 -6.29
C LEU A 6 32.60 15.64 -4.82
N LEU A 7 31.64 15.93 -3.96
CA LEU A 7 31.58 15.38 -2.59
C LEU A 7 30.45 14.35 -2.53
N ILE A 8 30.85 13.08 -2.39
CA ILE A 8 30.02 11.93 -2.06
C ILE A 8 30.58 11.35 -0.74
N LEU A 9 29.68 10.72 0.03
CA LEU A 9 29.86 9.96 1.28
C LEU A 9 29.77 10.78 2.58
N GLY A 10 29.00 10.36 3.58
CA GLY A 10 28.29 9.10 3.76
C GLY A 10 27.35 9.15 4.96
N LEU A 11 26.24 8.41 4.88
CA LEU A 11 25.30 8.23 5.97
C LEU A 11 25.49 6.81 6.50
N LEU A 12 26.13 6.72 7.66
CA LEU A 12 26.31 5.51 8.46
C LEU A 12 24.94 5.02 8.95
N VAL A 13 24.54 3.84 8.46
CA VAL A 13 23.38 3.09 8.95
C VAL A 13 23.78 2.40 10.25
N ILE A 14 23.18 2.81 11.35
CA ILE A 14 23.31 2.11 12.64
C ILE A 14 22.25 0.99 12.65
N PHE A 15 22.69 -0.25 12.47
CA PHE A 15 21.87 -1.45 12.70
C PHE A 15 21.72 -1.69 14.20
N THR A 16 20.51 -1.55 14.73
CA THR A 16 20.16 -2.01 16.08
C THR A 16 19.91 -3.51 16.06
N ALA A 17 20.82 -4.29 16.64
CA ALA A 17 20.58 -5.70 16.95
C ALA A 17 19.83 -5.80 18.29
N VAL A 18 18.58 -6.24 18.26
CA VAL A 18 17.87 -6.73 19.46
C VAL A 18 17.97 -8.25 19.45
N PRO A 19 18.51 -8.90 20.51
CA PRO A 19 18.49 -10.35 20.61
C PRO A 19 17.09 -10.83 21.04
N VAL A 20 16.50 -11.71 20.22
CA VAL A 20 15.32 -12.50 20.57
C VAL A 20 15.74 -13.56 21.59
N LYS A 21 15.10 -13.55 22.76
CA LYS A 21 15.26 -14.54 23.83
C LYS A 21 14.36 -15.75 23.50
N SER A 22 14.96 -16.93 23.39
CA SER A 22 14.25 -18.20 23.26
C SER A 22 13.91 -18.81 24.62
N GLU A 23 12.87 -19.65 24.59
CA GLU A 23 12.65 -20.86 25.41
C GLU A 23 12.34 -20.71 26.91
N ASP A 24 11.13 -21.12 27.29
CA ASP A 24 10.86 -22.44 27.91
C ASP A 24 9.52 -22.40 28.66
N TYR A 25 8.65 -23.39 28.45
CA TYR A 25 7.96 -24.05 29.56
C TYR A 25 7.45 -25.45 29.16
N VAL A 26 7.63 -26.36 30.11
CA VAL A 26 7.63 -27.82 30.07
C VAL A 26 6.41 -28.35 30.82
N GLU A 27 5.89 -29.52 30.38
CA GLU A 27 5.15 -30.55 31.15
C GLU A 27 3.84 -30.15 31.89
N ALA A 28 2.85 -31.01 32.16
CA ALA A 28 2.82 -32.47 32.22
C ALA A 28 1.36 -32.99 32.34
N LEU A 29 1.21 -34.29 32.00
CA LEU A 29 0.29 -35.31 32.55
C LEU A 29 -1.24 -35.12 32.47
N ASP A 30 -1.99 -36.11 31.95
CA ASP A 30 -2.36 -37.31 32.74
C ASP A 30 -3.36 -38.24 31.99
N ASN A 31 -2.90 -39.47 31.75
CA ASN A 31 -3.54 -40.80 31.82
C ASN A 31 -4.95 -41.15 31.24
N THR A 32 -4.93 -42.25 30.45
CA THR A 32 -5.77 -43.49 30.57
C THR A 32 -6.53 -43.90 29.29
N THR A 33 -5.87 -44.78 28.53
CA THR A 33 -6.28 -46.11 27.99
C THR A 33 -7.50 -46.25 27.03
N PRO A 34 -7.40 -47.07 25.95
CA PRO A 34 -8.23 -46.99 24.74
C PRO A 34 -9.28 -48.10 24.63
N LEU A 35 -10.23 -47.97 23.68
CA LEU A 35 -11.01 -49.02 22.96
C LEU A 35 -12.12 -48.35 22.11
N PRO A 36 -12.66 -48.96 21.03
CA PRO A 36 -12.06 -49.74 19.96
C PRO A 36 -12.15 -49.02 18.60
N VAL A 37 -11.30 -49.46 17.67
CA VAL A 37 -11.27 -49.04 16.26
C VAL A 37 -12.52 -49.52 15.53
N GLU A 38 -13.32 -48.59 15.02
CA GLU A 38 -14.24 -48.86 13.90
C GLU A 38 -13.61 -48.22 12.65
N GLU A 39 -12.99 -49.05 11.82
CA GLU A 39 -12.45 -48.67 10.51
C GLU A 39 -13.60 -48.28 9.57
N VAL A 40 -14.02 -47.02 9.62
CA VAL A 40 -14.76 -46.43 8.51
C VAL A 40 -13.74 -45.83 7.55
N LYS A 41 -13.41 -46.60 6.51
CA LYS A 41 -12.60 -46.16 5.38
C LYS A 41 -13.36 -45.07 4.60
N LEU A 42 -13.28 -43.83 5.09
CA LEU A 42 -13.70 -42.66 4.34
C LEU A 42 -12.63 -42.39 3.27
N PRO A 43 -12.98 -42.21 1.99
CA PRO A 43 -12.00 -41.87 0.97
C PRO A 43 -11.31 -40.56 1.37
N GLU A 44 -9.99 -40.63 1.56
CA GLU A 44 -9.09 -39.52 1.85
C GLU A 44 -9.14 -38.53 0.68
N LYS A 45 -10.12 -37.62 0.71
CA LYS A 45 -10.12 -36.45 -0.13
C LYS A 45 -9.04 -35.53 0.44
N SER A 46 -7.87 -35.57 -0.20
CA SER A 46 -6.82 -34.57 -0.09
C SER A 46 -7.43 -33.19 0.16
N PRO A 47 -6.98 -32.44 1.18
CA PRO A 47 -7.37 -31.05 1.32
C PRO A 47 -6.78 -30.32 0.12
N GLU A 48 -7.58 -30.17 -0.92
CA GLU A 48 -7.31 -29.28 -2.02
C GLU A 48 -7.16 -27.89 -1.39
N VAL A 49 -5.92 -27.47 -1.22
CA VAL A 49 -5.57 -26.14 -0.72
C VAL A 49 -6.12 -25.18 -1.77
N VAL A 50 -7.35 -24.71 -1.54
CA VAL A 50 -7.98 -23.69 -2.36
C VAL A 50 -7.13 -22.43 -2.19
N LYS A 51 -6.17 -22.24 -3.08
CA LYS A 51 -5.39 -21.00 -3.13
C LYS A 51 -6.40 -19.86 -3.28
N PRO A 52 -6.42 -18.88 -2.36
CA PRO A 52 -7.30 -17.73 -2.50
C PRO A 52 -7.06 -17.07 -3.86
N LEU A 53 -8.11 -16.90 -4.64
CA LEU A 53 -8.02 -16.22 -5.93
C LEU A 53 -7.74 -14.74 -5.67
N VAL A 54 -6.47 -14.32 -5.75
CA VAL A 54 -6.09 -12.92 -5.51
C VAL A 54 -6.35 -12.10 -6.78
N LEU A 55 -7.48 -11.41 -6.78
CA LEU A 55 -7.88 -10.53 -7.87
C LEU A 55 -6.94 -9.32 -8.00
N PRO A 56 -6.78 -8.73 -9.19
CA PRO A 56 -6.06 -7.47 -9.36
C PRO A 56 -6.74 -6.34 -8.56
N PRO A 57 -5.96 -5.44 -7.94
CA PRO A 57 -6.51 -4.27 -7.25
C PRO A 57 -7.16 -3.31 -8.25
N LYS A 58 -8.22 -2.61 -7.84
CA LYS A 58 -8.88 -1.61 -8.67
C LYS A 58 -8.55 -0.21 -8.16
N TRP A 59 -8.34 0.73 -9.08
CA TRP A 59 -8.04 2.12 -8.73
C TRP A 59 -9.13 2.76 -7.86
N THR A 60 -10.39 2.40 -8.13
CA THR A 60 -11.57 2.88 -7.40
C THR A 60 -11.57 2.53 -5.91
N ASP A 61 -10.78 1.53 -5.50
CA ASP A 61 -10.69 1.12 -4.09
C ASP A 61 -9.79 2.09 -3.29
N PHE A 62 -8.95 2.86 -3.97
CA PHE A 62 -7.94 3.73 -3.33
C PHE A 62 -8.16 5.22 -3.60
N CYS A 63 -8.95 5.57 -4.62
CA CYS A 63 -9.19 6.96 -4.96
C CYS A 63 -10.32 7.60 -4.16
N GLU A 64 -10.22 8.90 -3.95
CA GLU A 64 -11.34 9.70 -3.44
C GLU A 64 -12.46 9.77 -4.47
N THR A 65 -13.71 9.71 -4.00
CA THR A 65 -14.90 9.78 -4.87
C THR A 65 -14.88 11.01 -5.77
N GLY A 66 -15.14 10.81 -7.06
CA GLY A 66 -15.11 11.86 -8.08
C GLY A 66 -13.74 12.12 -8.71
N TYR A 67 -12.69 11.43 -8.23
CA TYR A 67 -11.33 11.51 -8.78
C TYR A 67 -10.90 10.22 -9.49
N GLU A 68 -11.82 9.30 -9.73
CA GLU A 68 -11.57 8.04 -10.43
C GLU A 68 -10.88 8.35 -11.74
N ASN A 69 -11.39 9.30 -12.53
CA ASN A 69 -10.86 9.69 -13.83
C ASN A 69 -10.12 11.05 -13.81
N ALA A 70 -9.41 11.36 -12.73
CA ALA A 70 -8.66 12.61 -12.62
C ALA A 70 -7.63 12.74 -13.77
N VAL A 71 -7.63 13.90 -14.43
CA VAL A 71 -6.70 14.23 -15.52
C VAL A 71 -5.80 15.37 -15.07
N TYR A 72 -4.50 15.22 -15.29
CA TYR A 72 -3.50 16.23 -14.95
C TYR A 72 -3.70 17.50 -15.78
N THR A 73 -3.58 18.66 -15.14
CA THR A 73 -3.68 19.96 -15.80
C THR A 73 -2.60 20.91 -15.31
N SER A 74 -1.76 21.42 -16.23
CA SER A 74 -0.71 22.40 -15.93
C SER A 74 -1.14 23.85 -16.21
N ARG A 75 -2.40 24.08 -16.60
CA ARG A 75 -2.86 25.39 -17.05
C ARG A 75 -2.82 26.38 -15.89
N ASP A 76 -1.79 27.20 -15.82
CA ASP A 76 -1.73 28.35 -14.92
C ASP A 76 -2.76 29.39 -15.33
N ASP A 77 -3.98 29.16 -14.85
CA ASP A 77 -5.12 30.04 -15.01
C ASP A 77 -4.94 31.31 -14.16
N ILE A 78 -5.40 32.45 -14.68
CA ILE A 78 -5.51 33.74 -13.99
C ILE A 78 -6.29 33.58 -12.66
N PHE A 79 -7.21 32.62 -12.58
CA PHE A 79 -7.95 32.27 -11.36
C PHE A 79 -7.11 31.60 -10.26
N ASN A 80 -5.83 31.32 -10.48
CA ASN A 80 -4.89 30.87 -9.43
C ASN A 80 -4.74 31.85 -8.27
N VAL A 81 -5.13 33.11 -8.46
CA VAL A 81 -5.23 34.11 -7.37
C VAL A 81 -6.20 33.66 -6.27
N PHE A 82 -7.22 32.87 -6.64
CA PHE A 82 -8.15 32.30 -5.67
C PHE A 82 -7.54 31.03 -5.06
N THR A 83 -7.21 31.09 -3.77
CA THR A 83 -6.57 29.99 -3.02
C THR A 83 -7.33 28.68 -3.13
N PHE A 84 -8.67 28.73 -3.14
CA PHE A 84 -9.52 27.57 -3.36
C PHE A 84 -9.33 26.92 -4.73
N VAL A 85 -9.32 27.71 -5.81
CA VAL A 85 -9.13 27.20 -7.19
C VAL A 85 -7.76 26.53 -7.31
N LYS A 86 -6.72 27.15 -6.74
CA LYS A 86 -5.37 26.57 -6.66
C LYS A 86 -5.38 25.26 -5.88
N ALA A 87 -6.01 25.21 -4.71
CA ALA A 87 -6.07 24.02 -3.87
C ALA A 87 -6.82 22.85 -4.51
N GLU A 88 -7.90 23.12 -5.24
CA GLU A 88 -8.63 22.09 -5.99
C GLU A 88 -7.84 21.59 -7.20
N ARG A 89 -7.11 22.46 -7.90
CA ARG A 89 -6.20 22.01 -8.97
C ARG A 89 -5.10 21.10 -8.43
N VAL A 90 -4.44 21.49 -7.34
CA VAL A 90 -3.39 20.67 -6.72
C VAL A 90 -3.94 19.30 -6.34
N LYS A 91 -5.15 19.26 -5.75
CA LYS A 91 -5.85 18.01 -5.43
C LYS A 91 -6.12 17.16 -6.67
N LYS A 92 -6.65 17.75 -7.74
CA LYS A 92 -6.91 17.05 -9.00
C LYS A 92 -5.64 16.47 -9.62
N ASN A 93 -4.58 17.25 -9.69
CA ASN A 93 -3.31 16.82 -10.24
C ASN A 93 -2.69 15.69 -9.40
N TYR A 94 -2.76 15.80 -8.07
CA TYR A 94 -2.31 14.74 -7.17
C TYR A 94 -2.99 13.40 -7.48
N TRP A 95 -4.32 13.40 -7.64
CA TRP A 95 -5.06 12.18 -7.94
C TRP A 95 -4.78 11.64 -9.35
N ALA A 96 -4.55 12.52 -10.33
CA ALA A 96 -4.16 12.11 -11.68
C ALA A 96 -2.79 11.43 -11.71
N GLU A 97 -1.79 12.00 -11.04
CA GLU A 97 -0.44 11.43 -10.94
C GLU A 97 -0.45 10.08 -10.19
N ARG A 98 -1.26 10.00 -9.13
CA ARG A 98 -1.47 8.76 -8.38
C ARG A 98 -2.09 7.67 -9.24
N ARG A 99 -3.12 7.99 -10.02
CA ARG A 99 -3.72 7.04 -10.96
C ARG A 99 -2.70 6.52 -11.96
N ALA A 100 -1.93 7.40 -12.59
CA ALA A 100 -0.91 7.02 -13.56
C ALA A 100 0.15 6.09 -12.93
N SER A 101 0.57 6.38 -11.70
CA SER A 101 1.52 5.56 -10.95
C SER A 101 0.94 4.19 -10.60
N PHE A 102 -0.31 4.14 -10.15
CA PHE A 102 -1.04 2.91 -9.86
C PHE A 102 -1.16 2.02 -11.10
N GLU A 103 -1.60 2.57 -12.23
CA GLU A 103 -1.77 1.83 -13.48
C GLU A 103 -0.44 1.28 -14.00
N SER A 104 0.65 2.06 -13.86
CA SER A 104 2.00 1.62 -14.22
C SER A 104 2.50 0.45 -13.35
N TYR A 105 2.29 0.51 -12.03
CA TYR A 105 2.64 -0.58 -11.13
C TYR A 105 1.76 -1.81 -11.41
N LEU A 106 0.44 -1.63 -11.52
CA LEU A 106 -0.48 -2.71 -11.85
C LEU A 106 -0.10 -3.42 -13.16
N LYS A 107 0.27 -2.66 -14.20
CA LYS A 107 0.79 -3.21 -15.46
C LYS A 107 2.03 -4.08 -15.24
N SER A 108 2.94 -3.63 -14.38
CA SER A 108 4.14 -4.39 -14.02
C SER A 108 3.79 -5.69 -13.29
N CYS A 109 2.83 -5.67 -12.36
CA CYS A 109 2.34 -6.88 -11.71
C CYS A 109 1.68 -7.85 -12.70
N ASN A 110 0.86 -7.32 -13.62
CA ASN A 110 0.16 -8.14 -14.63
C ASN A 110 1.12 -8.83 -15.62
N ALA A 111 2.32 -8.26 -15.82
CA ALA A 111 3.33 -8.79 -16.71
C ALA A 111 4.12 -9.98 -16.12
N LEU A 112 3.97 -10.27 -14.82
CA LEU A 112 4.58 -11.44 -14.19
C LEU A 112 3.97 -12.72 -14.78
N ALA A 113 4.75 -13.80 -14.85
CA ALA A 113 4.27 -15.05 -15.44
C ALA A 113 3.52 -15.91 -14.42
N ASP A 114 4.02 -15.96 -13.18
CA ASP A 114 3.53 -16.84 -12.13
C ASP A 114 2.50 -16.18 -11.21
N ASP A 115 1.48 -16.94 -10.83
CA ASP A 115 0.38 -16.42 -10.02
C ASP A 115 0.79 -16.08 -8.58
N ALA A 116 1.80 -16.75 -8.04
CA ALA A 116 2.31 -16.46 -6.69
C ALA A 116 2.96 -15.08 -6.64
N SER A 117 3.81 -14.74 -7.60
CA SER A 117 4.46 -13.43 -7.69
C SER A 117 3.46 -12.34 -8.08
N LYS A 118 2.48 -12.62 -8.95
CA LYS A 118 1.34 -11.69 -9.18
C LYS A 118 0.62 -11.36 -7.89
N SER A 119 0.24 -12.38 -7.14
CA SER A 119 -0.46 -12.23 -5.86
C SER A 119 0.34 -11.39 -4.87
N ALA A 120 1.64 -11.68 -4.71
CA ALA A 120 2.52 -10.89 -3.86
C ALA A 120 2.64 -9.43 -4.35
N CYS A 121 2.81 -9.22 -5.65
CA CYS A 121 2.89 -7.89 -6.26
C CYS A 121 1.61 -7.08 -6.03
N TYR A 122 0.44 -7.70 -6.20
CA TYR A 122 -0.84 -7.05 -5.91
C TYR A 122 -0.97 -6.69 -4.43
N SER A 123 -0.51 -7.54 -3.51
CA SER A 123 -0.51 -7.24 -2.08
C SER A 123 0.34 -6.01 -1.76
N GLU A 124 1.54 -5.92 -2.32
CA GLU A 124 2.42 -4.76 -2.13
C GLU A 124 1.85 -3.48 -2.77
N LEU A 125 1.21 -3.59 -3.93
CA LEU A 125 0.51 -2.46 -4.55
C LEU A 125 -0.60 -1.93 -3.63
N ARG A 126 -1.45 -2.79 -3.07
CA ARG A 126 -2.51 -2.37 -2.14
C ARG A 126 -1.94 -1.65 -0.93
N LYS A 127 -0.95 -2.26 -0.27
CA LYS A 127 -0.27 -1.71 0.89
C LYS A 127 0.35 -0.34 0.57
N SER A 128 0.98 -0.19 -0.59
CA SER A 128 1.55 1.09 -1.02
C SER A 128 0.47 2.16 -1.21
N GLU A 129 -0.67 1.83 -1.82
CA GLU A 129 -1.77 2.78 -2.03
C GLU A 129 -2.47 3.17 -0.72
N GLU A 130 -2.61 2.24 0.23
CA GLU A 130 -3.11 2.51 1.59
C GLU A 130 -2.18 3.48 2.34
N GLN A 131 -0.87 3.24 2.30
CA GLN A 131 0.11 4.16 2.91
C GLN A 131 0.05 5.56 2.26
N LYS A 132 -0.09 5.63 0.93
CA LYS A 132 -0.27 6.91 0.23
C LYS A 132 -1.56 7.62 0.63
N ASN A 133 -2.65 6.88 0.87
CA ASN A 133 -3.91 7.42 1.38
C ASN A 133 -3.73 8.08 2.76
N ASP A 134 -3.00 7.44 3.66
CA ASP A 134 -2.77 8.00 4.99
C ASP A 134 -1.88 9.24 4.94
N LEU A 135 -0.83 9.22 4.13
CA LEU A 135 0.00 10.40 3.89
C LEU A 135 -0.78 11.55 3.23
N TYR A 136 -1.71 11.24 2.32
CA TYR A 136 -2.56 12.24 1.69
C TYR A 136 -3.47 12.96 2.68
N LYS A 137 -4.05 12.24 3.65
CA LYS A 137 -4.88 12.86 4.69
C LYS A 137 -4.11 13.95 5.44
N LEU A 138 -2.83 13.71 5.73
CA LEU A 138 -1.94 14.67 6.38
C LEU A 138 -1.62 15.86 5.45
N LYS A 139 -1.17 15.56 4.22
CA LYS A 139 -0.83 16.59 3.22
C LYS A 139 -2.02 17.48 2.89
N ARG A 140 -3.23 16.93 2.80
CA ARG A 140 -4.44 17.70 2.50
C ARG A 140 -4.78 18.66 3.63
N LYS A 141 -4.68 18.22 4.90
CA LYS A 141 -4.86 19.10 6.07
C LYS A 141 -3.86 20.26 6.05
N GLN A 142 -2.59 19.96 5.78
CA GLN A 142 -1.54 20.98 5.67
C GLN A 142 -1.84 21.98 4.56
N LEU A 143 -2.19 21.51 3.36
CA LEU A 143 -2.50 22.39 2.24
C LEU A 143 -3.70 23.30 2.51
N LEU A 144 -4.75 22.79 3.15
CA LEU A 144 -5.90 23.60 3.54
C LEU A 144 -5.52 24.67 4.56
N TYR A 145 -4.72 24.31 5.57
CA TYR A 145 -4.22 25.23 6.59
C TYR A 145 -3.36 26.35 5.98
N GLU A 146 -2.35 26.00 5.17
CA GLU A 146 -1.45 26.96 4.51
C GLU A 146 -2.16 27.94 3.58
N ASN A 147 -3.34 27.56 3.07
CA ASN A 147 -4.14 28.39 2.17
C ASN A 147 -5.33 29.07 2.87
N ASN A 148 -5.45 28.97 4.20
CA ASN A 148 -6.56 29.49 5.01
C ASN A 148 -7.94 29.04 4.49
N ILE A 149 -8.05 27.78 4.06
CA ILE A 149 -9.29 27.21 3.53
C ILE A 149 -10.00 26.42 4.62
N GLU A 150 -11.16 26.91 5.04
CA GLU A 150 -12.06 26.21 5.96
C GLU A 150 -13.06 25.36 5.16
N LEU A 151 -12.97 24.04 5.28
CA LEU A 151 -14.00 23.15 4.76
C LEU A 151 -15.16 23.16 5.77
N ASN A 152 -16.37 23.51 5.32
CA ASN A 152 -17.61 23.62 6.11
C ASN A 152 -17.79 24.91 6.94
N ARG A 153 -17.37 26.06 6.43
CA ARG A 153 -17.84 27.34 6.97
C ARG A 153 -19.33 27.50 6.68
N ARG A 154 -20.19 27.12 7.63
CA ARG A 154 -21.62 27.43 7.64
C ARG A 154 -21.86 28.68 8.47
#